data_AF-A0A972TWK2-F1
#
_entry.id   AF-A0A972TWK2-F1
#
_cell.length_a   1.000
_cell.length_b   1.000
_cell.length_c   1.000
_cell.angle_alpha   90.00
_cell.angle_beta   90.00
_cell.angle_gamma   90.00
#
_symmetry.space_group_name_H-M   'P 1'
#
loop_
_entity.id
_entity.type
_entity.pdbx_description
1 polymer ?
#
loop_
_entity_poly.entity_id
_entity_poly.type
_entity_poly.pdbx_seq_one_letter_code
_entity_poly.pdbx_strand_id
1 'polypeptide(L)'
;MKINVFSESIDVLNHDVLTLGFFSDERPPRGYCGLVDWRLNGMISHLIAKGKIEGAFMEKVLVSPNLRIPSSKILLIGLGDLAHLTYEKLYTAGHTISKTLSEIKCDDFAFDIPGVGKCDLDISKMATTLISGYFDFLAGNSKLSDGPVSTCVLGEEDHLAEIVLGMHKFKVDVKERAGIDITEIKKSEQG
;
A
#
# COMPACT_ATOMS: atom_id res chain seq x y z
N MET A 1 17.67 1.13 1.36
CA MET A 1 16.32 0.93 0.80
C MET A 1 15.89 2.21 0.13
N LYS A 2 15.31 2.11 -1.07
CA LYS A 2 14.73 3.25 -1.79
C LYS A 2 13.22 3.27 -1.59
N ILE A 3 12.67 4.44 -1.31
CA ILE A 3 11.23 4.68 -1.18
C ILE A 3 10.84 5.71 -2.22
N ASN A 4 10.00 5.31 -3.17
CA ASN A 4 9.35 6.23 -4.09
C ASN A 4 7.97 6.59 -3.52
N VAL A 5 7.65 7.88 -3.46
CA VAL A 5 6.28 8.35 -3.17
C VAL A 5 5.66 8.82 -4.47
N PHE A 6 4.66 8.09 -4.95
CA PHE A 6 4.08 8.26 -6.28
C PHE A 6 2.73 8.95 -6.18
N SER A 7 2.60 10.09 -6.86
CA SER A 7 1.36 10.89 -6.86
C SER A 7 0.71 11.03 -8.23
N GLU A 8 1.16 10.27 -9.22
CA GLU A 8 0.52 10.24 -10.54
C GLU A 8 -0.68 9.27 -10.59
N SER A 9 -1.31 9.18 -11.76
CA SER A 9 -2.41 8.25 -11.99
C SER A 9 -1.94 6.80 -11.85
N ILE A 10 -2.79 5.95 -11.26
CA ILE A 10 -2.60 4.49 -11.27
C ILE A 10 -2.54 3.90 -12.69
N ASP A 11 -2.98 4.65 -13.71
CA ASP A 11 -2.91 4.25 -15.12
C ASP A 11 -1.49 4.20 -15.67
N VAL A 12 -0.54 4.90 -15.03
CA VAL A 12 0.88 4.92 -15.42
C VAL A 12 1.76 4.24 -14.37
N LEU A 13 1.16 3.68 -13.32
CA LEU A 13 1.84 2.94 -12.28
C LEU A 13 2.31 1.57 -12.80
N ASN A 14 3.58 1.49 -13.16
CA ASN A 14 4.18 0.28 -13.74
C ASN A 14 4.94 -0.54 -12.67
N HIS A 15 4.18 -1.30 -11.87
CA HIS A 15 4.69 -2.27 -10.90
C HIS A 15 3.94 -3.61 -11.04
N ASP A 16 4.61 -4.76 -10.93
CA ASP A 16 4.00 -6.10 -11.08
C ASP A 16 2.80 -6.32 -10.16
N VAL A 17 2.92 -5.94 -8.87
CA VAL A 17 1.84 -6.04 -7.88
C VAL A 17 1.44 -4.66 -7.34
N LEU A 18 0.15 -4.34 -7.43
CA LEU A 18 -0.45 -3.23 -6.68
C LEU A 18 -1.14 -3.78 -5.41
N THR A 19 -0.67 -3.35 -4.24
CA THR A 19 -1.23 -3.77 -2.95
C THR A 19 -2.18 -2.70 -2.40
N LEU A 20 -3.38 -3.07 -1.98
CA LEU A 20 -4.42 -2.14 -1.53
C LEU A 20 -5.07 -2.60 -0.23
N GLY A 21 -5.20 -1.68 0.72
CA GLY A 21 -6.04 -1.89 1.90
C GLY A 21 -7.53 -1.75 1.59
N PHE A 22 -8.37 -2.58 2.20
CA PHE A 22 -9.83 -2.43 2.13
C PHE A 22 -10.51 -2.82 3.46
N PHE A 23 -11.68 -2.25 3.70
CA PHE A 23 -12.36 -2.33 5.00
C PHE A 23 -13.65 -3.14 4.92
N SER A 24 -14.05 -3.74 6.04
CA SER A 24 -15.23 -4.61 6.09
C SER A 24 -16.55 -3.85 6.06
N ASP A 25 -16.54 -2.59 6.46
CA ASP A 25 -17.69 -1.69 6.56
C ASP A 25 -17.82 -0.74 5.35
N GLU A 26 -16.90 -0.79 4.37
CA GLU A 26 -16.96 0.04 3.16
C GLU A 26 -17.61 -0.70 1.98
N ARG A 27 -18.79 -0.25 1.55
CA ARG A 27 -19.53 -0.81 0.41
C ARG A 27 -20.09 0.33 -0.46
N PRO A 28 -19.55 0.62 -1.66
CA PRO A 28 -18.33 0.04 -2.26
C PRO A 28 -17.04 0.44 -1.52
N PRO A 29 -15.88 -0.19 -1.82
CA PRO A 29 -14.57 0.25 -1.32
C PRO A 29 -14.27 1.72 -1.65
N ARG A 30 -13.46 2.38 -0.82
CA ARG A 30 -13.08 3.81 -1.01
C ARG A 30 -11.55 4.01 -1.04
N GLY A 31 -11.11 5.22 -1.37
CA GLY A 31 -9.69 5.55 -1.56
C GLY A 31 -9.11 4.84 -2.80
N TYR A 32 -7.81 4.53 -2.79
CA TYR A 32 -7.16 3.81 -3.89
C TYR A 32 -7.83 2.47 -4.24
N CYS A 33 -8.33 1.71 -3.25
CA CYS A 33 -9.09 0.49 -3.51
C CYS A 33 -10.37 0.76 -4.31
N GLY A 34 -11.10 1.83 -3.97
CA GLY A 34 -12.28 2.27 -4.73
C GLY A 34 -11.95 2.77 -6.14
N LEU A 35 -10.85 3.53 -6.29
CA LEU A 35 -10.37 4.00 -7.60
C LEU A 35 -10.01 2.82 -8.52
N VAL A 36 -9.28 1.84 -7.98
CA VAL A 36 -8.93 0.62 -8.70
C VAL A 36 -10.20 -0.17 -9.03
N ASP A 37 -11.12 -0.36 -8.08
CA ASP A 37 -12.38 -1.04 -8.33
C ASP A 37 -13.17 -0.40 -9.48
N TRP A 38 -13.21 0.94 -9.55
CA TRP A 38 -13.80 1.67 -10.67
C TRP A 38 -13.14 1.32 -12.00
N ARG A 39 -11.79 1.31 -12.07
CA ARG A 39 -11.05 0.88 -13.28
C ARG A 39 -11.35 -0.57 -13.67
N LEU A 40 -11.60 -1.41 -12.67
CA LEU A 40 -11.94 -2.82 -12.85
C LEU A 40 -13.42 -3.08 -13.13
N ASN A 41 -14.21 -2.04 -13.44
CA ASN A 41 -15.66 -2.14 -13.63
C ASN A 41 -16.39 -2.80 -12.43
N GLY A 42 -16.01 -2.45 -11.21
CA GLY A 42 -16.65 -2.93 -9.99
C GLY A 42 -16.32 -4.38 -9.63
N MET A 43 -15.22 -4.95 -10.14
CA MET A 43 -14.85 -6.34 -9.88
C MET A 43 -14.71 -6.65 -8.39
N ILE A 44 -14.05 -5.78 -7.62
CA ILE A 44 -13.84 -5.93 -6.18
C ILE A 44 -15.18 -5.78 -5.46
N SER A 45 -15.97 -4.75 -5.82
CA SER A 45 -17.34 -4.59 -5.30
C SER A 45 -18.23 -5.81 -5.56
N HIS A 46 -18.10 -6.46 -6.71
CA HIS A 46 -18.86 -7.67 -7.04
C HIS A 46 -18.41 -8.89 -6.25
N LEU A 47 -17.11 -9.03 -5.98
CA LEU A 47 -16.61 -10.08 -5.08
C LEU A 47 -17.17 -9.90 -3.66
N ILE A 48 -17.19 -8.66 -3.18
CA ILE A 48 -17.77 -8.30 -1.89
C ILE A 48 -19.27 -8.59 -1.84
N ALA A 49 -20.04 -8.13 -2.83
CA ALA A 49 -21.49 -8.33 -2.89
C ALA A 49 -21.89 -9.80 -2.96
N LYS A 50 -21.01 -10.67 -3.48
CA LYS A 50 -21.17 -12.12 -3.52
C LYS A 50 -20.71 -12.83 -2.24
N GLY A 51 -20.22 -12.11 -1.24
CA GLY A 51 -19.65 -12.69 -0.02
C GLY A 51 -18.39 -13.53 -0.28
N LYS A 52 -17.65 -13.26 -1.37
CA LYS A 52 -16.40 -13.96 -1.67
C LYS A 52 -15.21 -13.36 -0.94
N ILE A 53 -15.30 -12.06 -0.62
CA ILE A 53 -14.32 -11.32 0.16
C ILE A 53 -15.07 -10.40 1.12
N GLU A 54 -14.53 -10.16 2.31
CA GLU A 54 -15.26 -9.47 3.38
C GLU A 54 -14.57 -8.20 3.89
N GLY A 55 -13.28 -8.03 3.66
CA GLY A 55 -12.46 -6.99 4.30
C GLY A 55 -12.09 -7.33 5.74
N ALA A 56 -12.16 -8.61 6.12
CA ALA A 56 -11.81 -9.05 7.47
C ALA A 56 -10.33 -8.75 7.77
N PHE A 57 -9.99 -8.47 9.03
CA PHE A 57 -8.61 -8.11 9.38
C PHE A 57 -7.63 -9.22 8.97
N MET A 58 -6.64 -8.84 8.15
CA MET A 58 -5.62 -9.72 7.54
C MET A 58 -6.17 -10.75 6.54
N GLU A 59 -7.38 -10.56 6.03
CA GLU A 59 -7.82 -11.24 4.81
C GLU A 59 -6.90 -10.86 3.66
N LYS A 60 -6.44 -11.85 2.89
CA LYS A 60 -5.54 -11.66 1.75
C LYS A 60 -6.19 -12.18 0.49
N VAL A 61 -6.31 -11.34 -0.53
CA VAL A 61 -6.92 -11.73 -1.80
C VAL A 61 -6.05 -11.28 -2.95
N LEU A 62 -5.68 -12.21 -3.82
CA LEU A 62 -4.92 -11.91 -5.03
C LEU A 62 -5.86 -11.99 -6.23
N VAL A 63 -5.95 -10.91 -7.00
CA VAL A 63 -6.78 -10.84 -8.21
C VAL A 63 -5.96 -10.37 -9.41
N SER A 64 -6.37 -10.78 -10.61
CA SER A 64 -5.81 -10.24 -11.85
C SER A 64 -6.68 -9.08 -12.34
N PRO A 65 -6.10 -7.92 -12.69
CA PRO A 65 -6.84 -6.79 -13.24
C PRO A 65 -7.23 -6.97 -14.71
N ASN A 66 -6.84 -8.07 -15.36
CA ASN A 66 -7.15 -8.37 -16.76
C ASN A 66 -6.82 -7.19 -17.72
N LEU A 67 -5.61 -6.64 -17.60
CA LEU A 67 -5.06 -5.54 -18.42
C LEU A 67 -5.80 -4.19 -18.32
N ARG A 68 -6.65 -4.00 -17.32
CA ARG A 68 -7.38 -2.72 -17.10
C ARG A 68 -6.54 -1.64 -16.42
N ILE A 69 -5.47 -2.05 -15.74
CA ILE A 69 -4.41 -1.20 -15.21
C ILE A 69 -3.05 -1.86 -15.57
N PRO A 70 -1.93 -1.11 -15.57
CA PRO A 70 -0.63 -1.66 -15.98
C PRO A 70 -0.12 -2.78 -15.05
N SER A 71 -0.41 -2.70 -13.75
CA SER A 71 -0.05 -3.76 -12.81
C SER A 71 -0.64 -5.11 -13.22
N SER A 72 0.14 -6.18 -13.12
CA SER A 72 -0.30 -7.52 -13.55
C SER A 72 -1.14 -8.24 -12.49
N LYS A 73 -1.00 -7.83 -11.22
CA LYS A 73 -1.69 -8.42 -10.07
C LYS A 73 -2.11 -7.34 -9.10
N ILE A 74 -3.20 -7.58 -8.38
CA ILE A 74 -3.62 -6.76 -7.25
C ILE A 74 -3.71 -7.64 -6.01
N LEU A 75 -3.01 -7.23 -4.96
CA LEU A 75 -3.07 -7.85 -3.64
C LEU A 75 -3.95 -6.99 -2.73
N LEU A 76 -5.12 -7.49 -2.33
CA LEU A 76 -5.99 -6.85 -1.37
C LEU A 76 -5.68 -7.34 0.04
N ILE A 77 -5.58 -6.41 0.99
CA ILE A 77 -5.40 -6.67 2.41
C ILE A 77 -6.60 -6.13 3.18
N GLY A 78 -7.36 -7.01 3.81
CA GLY A 78 -8.49 -6.62 4.66
C GLY A 78 -8.00 -6.03 5.97
N LEU A 79 -8.60 -4.92 6.40
CA LEU A 79 -8.22 -4.18 7.60
C LEU A 79 -9.28 -4.22 8.72
N GLY A 80 -10.37 -4.95 8.49
CA GLY A 80 -11.54 -4.95 9.34
C GLY A 80 -12.31 -3.63 9.24
N ASP A 81 -12.95 -3.25 10.33
CA ASP A 81 -13.73 -2.02 10.44
C ASP A 81 -12.82 -0.78 10.47
N LEU A 82 -13.12 0.19 9.60
CA LEU A 82 -12.41 1.46 9.50
C LEU A 82 -12.42 2.26 10.82
N ALA A 83 -13.53 2.26 11.55
CA ALA A 83 -13.65 2.93 12.84
C ALA A 83 -12.71 2.32 13.90
N HIS A 84 -12.31 1.07 13.69
CA HIS A 84 -11.38 0.34 14.53
C HIS A 84 -9.96 0.27 13.93
N LEU A 85 -9.63 1.09 12.94
CA LEU A 85 -8.27 1.17 12.41
C LEU A 85 -7.34 1.78 13.47
N THR A 86 -6.18 1.15 13.67
CA THR A 86 -5.16 1.61 14.64
C THR A 86 -3.78 1.55 14.01
N TYR A 87 -2.82 2.24 14.62
CA TYR A 87 -1.41 2.15 14.24
C TYR A 87 -0.89 0.71 14.31
N GLU A 88 -1.27 -0.08 15.31
CA GLU A 88 -0.88 -1.49 15.44
C GLU A 88 -1.40 -2.33 14.27
N LYS A 89 -2.65 -2.10 13.84
CA LYS A 89 -3.21 -2.76 12.66
C LYS A 89 -2.46 -2.38 11.39
N LEU A 90 -2.07 -1.11 11.23
CA LEU A 90 -1.26 -0.64 10.09
C LEU A 90 0.14 -1.24 10.09
N TYR A 91 0.78 -1.35 11.25
CA TYR A 91 2.08 -2.02 11.38
C TYR A 91 1.97 -3.50 10.97
N THR A 92 0.95 -4.19 11.48
CA THR A 92 0.67 -5.59 11.15
C THR A 92 0.36 -5.77 9.66
N ALA A 93 -0.37 -4.82 9.06
CA ALA A 93 -0.63 -4.81 7.62
C ALA A 93 0.68 -4.69 6.83
N GLY A 94 1.54 -3.72 7.16
CA GLY A 94 2.86 -3.56 6.50
C GLY A 94 3.71 -4.83 6.57
N HIS A 95 3.80 -5.45 7.74
CA HIS A 95 4.51 -6.72 7.93
C HIS A 95 3.87 -7.87 7.12
N THR A 96 2.54 -7.90 7.03
CA THR A 96 1.81 -8.93 6.27
C THR A 96 1.98 -8.76 4.77
N ILE A 97 2.05 -7.52 4.29
CA ILE A 97 2.31 -7.18 2.89
C ILE A 97 3.67 -7.72 2.47
N SER A 98 4.74 -7.34 3.17
CA SER A 98 6.10 -7.79 2.84
C SER A 98 6.25 -9.32 2.93
N LYS A 99 5.65 -9.94 3.95
CA LYS A 99 5.59 -11.40 4.05
C LYS A 99 4.91 -12.05 2.85
N THR A 100 3.74 -11.55 2.47
CA THR A 100 2.95 -12.12 1.37
C THR A 100 3.66 -11.94 0.03
N LEU A 101 4.26 -10.77 -0.21
CA LEU A 101 5.06 -10.49 -1.40
C LEU A 101 6.27 -11.43 -1.50
N SER A 102 6.96 -11.68 -0.37
CA SER A 102 8.05 -12.65 -0.30
C SER A 102 7.60 -14.08 -0.62
N GLU A 103 6.45 -14.51 -0.09
CA GLU A 103 5.86 -15.83 -0.35
C GLU A 103 5.50 -16.04 -1.83
N ILE A 104 5.04 -14.99 -2.52
CA ILE A 104 4.75 -15.03 -3.96
C ILE A 104 5.96 -14.65 -4.85
N LYS A 105 7.14 -14.42 -4.24
CA LYS A 105 8.40 -14.04 -4.91
C LYS A 105 8.28 -12.79 -5.80
N CYS A 106 7.56 -11.78 -5.30
CA CYS A 106 7.43 -10.49 -5.95
C CYS A 106 8.26 -9.43 -5.20
N ASP A 107 9.17 -8.78 -5.91
CA ASP A 107 10.00 -7.68 -5.44
C ASP A 107 9.61 -6.33 -6.07
N ASP A 108 8.84 -6.35 -7.15
CA ASP A 108 8.33 -5.16 -7.84
C ASP A 108 6.85 -4.88 -7.49
N PHE A 109 6.61 -3.94 -6.59
CA PHE A 109 5.27 -3.65 -6.10
C PHE A 109 5.10 -2.18 -5.65
N ALA A 110 3.84 -1.78 -5.58
CA ALA A 110 3.40 -0.53 -4.96
C ALA A 110 2.32 -0.80 -3.90
N PHE A 111 2.14 0.11 -2.95
CA PHE A 111 1.06 0.03 -1.97
C PHE A 111 0.50 1.40 -1.57
N ASP A 112 -0.77 1.42 -1.15
CA ASP A 112 -1.41 2.63 -0.59
C ASP A 112 -1.19 2.76 0.93
N ILE A 113 -1.45 3.95 1.47
CA ILE A 113 -1.65 4.15 2.91
C ILE A 113 -3.16 4.08 3.17
N PRO A 114 -3.71 2.97 3.70
CA PRO A 114 -5.14 2.79 3.79
C PRO A 114 -5.77 3.68 4.85
N GLY A 115 -6.97 4.20 4.57
CA GLY A 115 -7.73 5.01 5.54
C GLY A 115 -7.37 6.49 5.57
N VAL A 116 -6.42 6.94 4.74
CA VAL A 116 -6.08 8.36 4.56
C VAL A 116 -7.35 9.15 4.20
N GLY A 117 -7.58 10.27 4.89
CA GLY A 117 -8.77 11.11 4.71
C GLY A 117 -10.10 10.49 5.20
N LYS A 118 -10.06 9.29 5.81
CA LYS A 118 -11.26 8.52 6.21
C LYS A 118 -11.29 8.15 7.69
N CYS A 119 -10.25 8.46 8.45
CA CYS A 119 -10.17 8.20 9.89
C CYS A 119 -9.45 9.36 10.61
N ASP A 120 -9.57 9.44 11.92
CA ASP A 120 -8.98 10.51 12.75
C ASP A 120 -7.50 10.29 13.10
N LEU A 121 -6.81 9.39 12.39
CA LEU A 121 -5.40 9.10 12.61
C LEU A 121 -4.52 10.12 11.87
N ASP A 122 -3.34 10.42 12.44
CA ASP A 122 -2.35 11.28 11.80
C ASP A 122 -1.73 10.58 10.59
N ILE A 123 -1.92 11.14 9.39
CA ILE A 123 -1.49 10.55 8.12
C ILE A 123 0.01 10.26 8.12
N SER A 124 0.83 11.18 8.63
CA SER A 124 2.29 10.99 8.68
C SER A 124 2.68 9.79 9.54
N LYS A 125 2.00 9.61 10.68
CA LYS A 125 2.21 8.48 11.58
C LYS A 125 1.64 7.19 11.01
N MET A 126 0.50 7.22 10.31
CA MET A 126 -0.02 6.07 9.58
C MET A 126 1.01 5.56 8.57
N ALA A 127 1.51 6.46 7.73
CA ALA A 127 2.50 6.16 6.70
C ALA A 127 3.80 5.62 7.32
N THR A 128 4.32 6.28 8.36
CA THR A 128 5.50 5.82 9.13
C THR A 128 5.28 4.42 9.70
N THR A 129 4.10 4.15 10.27
CA THR A 129 3.84 2.90 10.97
C THR A 129 3.72 1.73 10.01
N LEU A 130 3.05 1.92 8.87
CA LEU A 130 2.92 0.88 7.86
C LEU A 130 4.28 0.53 7.25
N ILE A 131 5.08 1.52 6.85
CA ILE A 131 6.42 1.26 6.29
C ILE A 131 7.37 0.62 7.32
N SER A 132 7.25 0.96 8.61
CA SER A 132 8.01 0.30 9.67
C SER A 132 7.71 -1.19 9.77
N GLY A 133 6.43 -1.58 9.75
CA GLY A 133 6.04 -2.98 9.77
C GLY A 133 6.54 -3.74 8.53
N TYR A 134 6.46 -3.10 7.36
CA TYR A 134 7.02 -3.62 6.13
C TYR A 134 8.53 -3.87 6.26
N PHE A 135 9.28 -2.86 6.70
CA PHE A 135 10.74 -2.90 6.82
C PHE A 135 11.21 -3.93 7.85
N ASP A 136 10.55 -4.02 9.01
CA ASP A 136 10.96 -4.94 10.08
C ASP A 136 10.90 -6.40 9.65
N PHE A 137 9.88 -6.79 8.86
CA PHE A 137 9.85 -8.12 8.26
C PHE A 137 11.06 -8.36 7.35
N LEU A 138 11.40 -7.39 6.48
CA LEU A 138 12.52 -7.54 5.56
C LEU A 138 13.85 -7.64 6.32
N ALA A 139 14.05 -6.76 7.31
CA ALA A 139 15.26 -6.73 8.12
C ALA A 139 15.44 -8.02 8.94
N GLY A 140 14.34 -8.65 9.37
CA GLY A 140 14.35 -9.95 10.05
C GLY A 140 14.56 -11.15 9.12
N ASN A 141 14.34 -10.99 7.81
CA ASN A 141 14.45 -12.06 6.82
C ASN A 141 15.54 -11.75 5.80
N SER A 142 16.78 -12.15 6.10
CA SER A 142 17.99 -11.99 5.27
C SER A 142 17.95 -12.70 3.89
N LYS A 143 16.78 -13.15 3.43
CA LYS A 143 16.58 -13.87 2.15
C LYS A 143 16.01 -13.00 1.02
N LEU A 144 15.77 -11.72 1.25
CA LEU A 144 15.47 -10.82 0.13
C LEU A 144 16.72 -10.65 -0.73
N SER A 145 16.49 -10.57 -2.05
CA SER A 145 17.47 -10.45 -3.12
C SER A 145 18.73 -9.66 -2.73
N ASP A 146 19.90 -10.09 -3.19
CA ASP A 146 21.20 -9.39 -3.03
C ASP A 146 21.23 -7.94 -3.58
N GLY A 147 20.10 -7.41 -4.08
CA GLY A 147 19.93 -6.06 -4.60
C GLY A 147 19.27 -5.08 -3.63
N PRO A 148 19.36 -3.76 -3.91
CA PRO A 148 18.72 -2.75 -3.10
C PRO A 148 17.19 -2.88 -3.15
N VAL A 149 16.55 -3.09 -1.99
CA VAL A 149 15.08 -3.07 -1.88
C VAL A 149 14.56 -1.68 -2.26
N SER A 150 13.69 -1.64 -3.28
CA SER A 150 12.93 -0.47 -3.70
C SER A 150 11.46 -0.71 -3.41
N THR A 151 10.77 0.28 -2.86
CA THR A 151 9.31 0.23 -2.65
C THR A 151 8.65 1.48 -3.20
N CYS A 152 7.40 1.35 -3.63
CA CYS A 152 6.58 2.47 -4.09
C CYS A 152 5.36 2.65 -3.18
N VAL A 153 5.16 3.86 -2.69
CA VAL A 153 4.03 4.26 -1.83
C VAL A 153 3.16 5.22 -2.61
N LEU A 154 1.86 4.94 -2.70
CA LEU A 154 0.92 5.82 -3.35
C LEU A 154 0.54 6.98 -2.43
N GLY A 155 0.57 8.20 -2.96
CA GLY A 155 0.18 9.42 -2.26
C GLY A 155 -0.74 10.28 -3.10
N GLU A 156 -1.99 10.43 -2.68
CA GLU A 156 -2.91 11.41 -3.30
C GLU A 156 -2.36 12.83 -3.10
N GLU A 157 -2.56 13.73 -4.08
CA GLU A 157 -1.98 15.09 -4.04
C GLU A 157 -2.35 15.85 -2.76
N ASP A 158 -3.60 15.72 -2.30
CA ASP A 158 -4.12 16.39 -1.10
C ASP A 158 -3.46 15.93 0.22
N HIS A 159 -2.77 14.78 0.19
CA HIS A 159 -2.17 14.15 1.37
C HIS A 159 -0.68 13.82 1.17
N LEU A 160 -0.10 14.26 0.04
CA LEU A 160 1.25 13.91 -0.36
C LEU A 160 2.28 14.42 0.65
N ALA A 161 2.12 15.64 1.14
CA ALA A 161 3.04 16.26 2.08
C ALA A 161 3.13 15.47 3.40
N GLU A 162 1.99 15.02 3.92
CA GLU A 162 1.90 14.24 5.15
C GLU A 162 2.48 12.82 4.97
N ILE A 163 2.23 12.19 3.81
CA ILE A 163 2.80 10.87 3.49
C ILE A 163 4.33 10.97 3.38
N VAL A 164 4.84 11.97 2.66
CA VAL A 164 6.28 12.25 2.52
C VAL A 164 6.91 12.53 3.89
N LEU A 165 6.25 13.34 4.73
CA LEU A 165 6.68 13.57 6.11
C LEU A 165 6.78 12.25 6.89
N GLY A 166 5.82 11.35 6.72
CA GLY A 166 5.86 10.01 7.32
C GLY A 166 7.06 9.18 6.85
N MET A 167 7.39 9.22 5.55
CA MET A 167 8.58 8.55 5.04
C MET A 167 9.87 9.12 5.64
N HIS A 168 9.94 10.45 5.83
CA HIS A 168 11.08 11.08 6.48
C HIS A 168 11.20 10.72 7.97
N LYS A 169 10.08 10.64 8.70
CA LYS A 169 10.06 10.14 10.09
C LYS A 169 10.59 8.72 10.16
N PHE A 170 10.11 7.83 9.29
CA PHE A 170 10.63 6.47 9.18
C PHE A 170 12.14 6.44 8.93
N LYS A 171 12.64 7.24 7.98
CA LYS A 171 14.08 7.36 7.70
C LYS A 171 14.89 7.73 8.94
N VAL A 172 14.37 8.61 9.80
CA VAL A 172 15.01 8.98 11.07
C VAL A 172 14.98 7.81 12.06
N ASP A 173 13.85 7.12 12.17
CA ASP A 173 13.66 5.99 13.12
C ASP A 173 14.60 4.81 12.83
N VAL A 174 14.92 4.56 11.56
CA VAL A 174 15.77 3.43 11.15
C VAL A 174 17.21 3.81 10.78
N LYS A 175 17.64 5.04 11.03
CA LYS A 175 18.95 5.56 10.57
C LYS A 175 20.16 4.71 10.99
N GLU A 176 20.09 4.04 12.15
CA GLU A 176 21.16 3.17 12.66
C GLU A 176 21.10 1.74 12.08
N ARG A 177 19.97 1.38 11.44
CA ARG A 177 19.70 0.04 10.90
C ARG A 177 19.83 -0.01 9.37
N ALA A 178 19.47 1.05 8.67
CA ALA A 178 19.52 1.11 7.21
C ALA A 178 19.60 2.54 6.66
N GLY A 179 20.32 2.71 5.55
CA GLY A 179 20.23 3.92 4.73
C GLY A 179 18.93 3.94 3.93
N ILE A 180 18.12 4.99 4.12
CA ILE A 180 16.87 5.21 3.39
C ILE A 180 17.02 6.40 2.45
N ASP A 181 16.70 6.18 1.17
CA ASP A 181 16.59 7.22 0.16
C ASP A 181 15.12 7.41 -0.23
N ILE A 182 14.66 8.66 -0.33
CA ILE A 182 13.24 9.00 -0.56
C ILE A 182 13.18 9.87 -1.82
N THR A 183 12.33 9.48 -2.76
CA THR A 183 12.11 10.21 -4.01
C THR A 183 10.62 10.42 -4.22
N GLU A 184 10.21 11.66 -4.47
CA GLU A 184 8.84 11.97 -4.90
C GLU A 184 8.75 11.84 -6.43
N ILE A 185 7.81 11.03 -6.92
CA ILE A 185 7.47 10.89 -8.33
C ILE A 185 6.18 11.65 -8.55
N LYS A 186 6.34 12.88 -9.06
CA LYS A 186 5.24 13.79 -9.38
C LYS A 186 4.98 13.78 -10.87
N LYS A 187 3.73 14.08 -11.21
CA LYS A 187 3.29 14.32 -12.58
C LYS A 187 4.29 15.23 -13.28
N SER A 188 4.89 14.73 -14.34
CA SER A 188 5.67 15.58 -15.25
C SER A 188 4.71 16.69 -15.73
N GLU A 189 5.02 17.96 -15.43
CA GLU A 189 4.36 19.09 -16.09
C GLU A 189 4.72 19.04 -17.58
N GLN A 190 3.99 18.24 -18.35
CA GLN A 190 3.92 18.37 -19.79
C GLN A 190 2.46 18.75 -20.10
N GLY A 191 2.31 20.03 -20.45
CA GLY A 191 1.03 20.70 -20.69
C GLY A 191 0.40 20.43 -22.03
#